data_AF-A0A814N0V4-F1
#
_entry.id   AF-A0A814N0V4-F1
#
_cell.length_a   1.000
_cell.length_b   1.000
_cell.length_c   1.000
_cell.angle_alpha   90.00
_cell.angle_beta   90.00
_cell.angle_gamma   90.00
#
_symmetry.space_group_name_H-M   'P 1'
#
loop_
_entity.id
_entity.type
_entity.pdbx_description
1 polymer ?
#
loop_
_entity_poly.entity_id
_entity_poly.type
_entity_poly.pdbx_seq_one_letter_code
_entity_poly.pdbx_strand_id
1 'polypeptide(L)'
;MASITRSTIVYISSLHIYYANKTFKHWKKRWLQLQDQQLSIYQDSFYKRLEKTIHIQNYRVSITNSYDSISHKGYTFKIYNPYSSNEKPIYFAANTKQSMTQWINALRLSASIINDVPVETYFGTDLHSIDSNTELDYNGWMNNNSSKTQYK
;
A
#
# COMPACT_ATOMS: atom_id res chain seq x y z
N MET A 1 -31.27 16.34 18.86
CA MET A 1 -30.98 15.82 17.51
C MET A 1 -29.54 15.29 17.53
N ALA A 2 -29.37 13.98 17.66
CA ALA A 2 -28.05 13.37 17.62
C ALA A 2 -27.66 13.17 16.15
N SER A 3 -26.74 13.98 15.66
CA SER A 3 -26.17 13.79 14.33
C SER A 3 -25.34 12.53 14.35
N ILE A 4 -25.78 11.50 13.62
CA ILE A 4 -25.00 10.28 13.38
C ILE A 4 -23.77 10.71 12.60
N THR A 5 -22.65 10.92 13.28
CA THR A 5 -21.36 11.09 12.64
C THR A 5 -21.01 9.74 12.00
N ARG A 6 -21.03 9.70 10.66
CA ARG A 6 -20.53 8.56 9.88
C ARG A 6 -19.17 8.16 10.47
N SER A 7 -19.06 6.91 10.90
CA SER A 7 -17.82 6.35 11.44
C SER A 7 -16.77 6.30 10.34
N THR A 8 -16.07 7.42 10.12
CA THR A 8 -14.97 7.49 9.19
C THR A 8 -13.87 6.56 9.69
N ILE A 9 -13.53 5.54 8.90
CA ILE A 9 -12.31 4.76 9.14
C ILE A 9 -11.14 5.72 8.89
N VAL A 10 -10.47 6.11 9.96
CA VAL A 10 -9.27 6.95 9.93
C VAL A 10 -8.07 6.07 10.24
N TYR A 11 -7.31 5.69 9.21
CA TYR A 11 -6.03 5.00 9.40
C TYR A 11 -4.90 6.02 9.36
N ILE A 12 -4.20 6.16 10.48
CA ILE A 12 -3.09 7.10 10.62
C ILE A 12 -1.85 6.36 11.09
N SER A 13 -0.82 6.32 10.25
CA SER A 13 0.50 5.83 10.66
C SER A 13 1.57 6.35 9.70
N SER A 14 2.84 6.20 10.08
CA SER A 14 3.93 6.50 9.16
C SER A 14 4.27 5.31 8.27
N LEU A 15 4.58 5.59 6.99
CA LEU A 15 5.19 4.67 6.04
C LEU A 15 6.43 5.32 5.41
N HIS A 16 7.30 4.54 4.79
CA HIS A 16 8.33 5.09 3.92
C HIS A 16 7.78 5.16 2.51
N ILE A 17 7.91 6.31 1.85
CA ILE A 17 7.58 6.49 0.43
C ILE A 17 8.86 6.52 -0.38
N TYR A 18 8.88 5.80 -1.50
CA TYR A 18 10.00 5.83 -2.43
C TYR A 18 9.91 7.05 -3.33
N TYR A 19 10.98 7.86 -3.35
CA TYR A 19 11.14 8.98 -4.26
C TYR A 19 12.26 8.66 -5.24
N ALA A 20 11.92 8.71 -6.53
CA ALA A 20 12.88 8.58 -7.63
C ALA A 20 12.82 9.83 -8.49
N ASN A 21 13.92 10.59 -8.50
CA ASN A 21 14.18 11.61 -9.51
C ASN A 21 15.35 11.16 -10.40
N LYS A 22 15.77 12.00 -11.36
CA LYS A 22 16.84 11.64 -12.32
C LYS A 22 18.19 11.37 -11.64
N THR A 23 18.43 11.94 -10.46
CA THR A 23 19.75 11.99 -9.82
C THR A 23 19.81 11.13 -8.54
N PHE A 24 18.69 11.01 -7.83
CA PHE A 24 18.61 10.37 -6.52
C PHE A 24 17.36 9.51 -6.39
N LYS A 25 17.55 8.37 -5.73
CA LYS A 25 16.52 7.38 -5.43
C LYS A 25 16.62 7.05 -3.94
N HIS A 26 15.59 7.38 -3.17
CA HIS A 26 15.63 7.17 -1.72
C HIS A 26 14.25 6.92 -1.12
N TRP A 27 14.23 6.23 0.01
CA TRP A 27 13.06 6.06 0.85
C TRP A 27 12.99 7.21 1.85
N LYS A 28 11.83 7.84 1.99
CA LYS A 28 11.64 8.91 2.98
C LYS A 28 10.39 8.64 3.81
N LYS A 29 10.53 8.70 5.14
CA LYS A 29 9.40 8.53 6.06
C LYS A 29 8.38 9.65 5.81
N ARG A 30 7.10 9.28 5.78
CA ARG A 30 5.94 10.16 5.65
C ARG A 30 4.84 9.72 6.58
N TRP A 31 4.00 10.67 6.95
CA TRP A 31 2.83 10.45 7.79
C TRP A 31 1.63 10.38 6.88
N LEU A 32 0.90 9.28 6.97
CA LEU A 32 -0.23 9.00 6.10
C LEU A 32 -1.50 9.03 6.93
N GLN A 33 -2.54 9.64 6.36
CA GLN A 33 -3.90 9.58 6.85
C GLN A 33 -4.76 9.06 5.71
N LEU A 34 -5.38 7.90 5.89
CA LEU A 34 -6.44 7.41 5.05
C LEU A 34 -7.76 7.71 5.74
N GLN A 35 -8.61 8.49 5.10
CA GLN A 35 -9.93 8.87 5.59
C GLN A 35 -10.91 8.74 4.42
N ASP A 36 -11.96 7.96 4.64
CA ASP A 36 -12.94 7.59 3.62
C ASP A 36 -12.26 7.00 2.38
N GLN A 37 -12.09 7.80 1.33
CA GLN A 37 -11.49 7.40 0.06
C GLN A 37 -10.30 8.29 -0.32
N GLN A 38 -9.81 9.07 0.64
CA GLN A 38 -8.76 10.03 0.47
C GLN A 38 -7.53 9.61 1.28
N LEU A 39 -6.40 9.44 0.59
CA LEU A 39 -5.10 9.26 1.20
C LEU A 39 -4.35 10.59 1.18
N SER A 40 -4.11 11.13 2.37
CA SER A 40 -3.34 12.35 2.59
C SER A 40 -1.94 11.98 3.10
N ILE A 41 -0.91 12.54 2.47
CA ILE A 41 0.51 12.31 2.77
C ILE A 41 1.09 13.61 3.32
N TYR A 42 1.68 13.55 4.51
CA TYR A 42 2.24 14.69 5.23
C TYR A 42 3.74 14.53 5.43
N GLN A 43 4.45 15.66 5.39
CA GLN A 43 5.90 15.71 5.52
C GLN A 43 6.38 15.52 6.96
N ASP A 44 5.56 15.85 7.95
CA ASP A 44 5.90 15.86 9.37
C ASP A 44 4.89 15.09 10.22
N SER A 45 5.32 14.75 11.45
CA SER A 45 4.54 13.96 12.41
C SER A 45 3.36 14.70 13.03
N PHE A 46 3.27 16.00 12.79
CA PHE A 46 2.21 16.84 13.33
C PHE A 46 1.10 17.08 12.30
N TYR A 47 1.17 16.44 11.12
CA TYR A 47 0.23 16.61 10.02
C TYR A 47 0.09 18.07 9.55
N LYS A 48 1.11 18.92 9.82
CA LYS A 48 1.03 20.37 9.57
C LYS A 48 1.32 20.72 8.12
N ARG A 49 2.15 19.92 7.45
CA ARG A 49 2.52 20.14 6.04
C ARG A 49 2.06 19.01 5.14
N LEU A 50 0.90 19.21 4.51
CA LEU A 50 0.39 18.34 3.45
C LEU A 50 1.35 18.36 2.25
N GLU A 51 1.73 17.18 1.77
CA GLU A 51 2.54 17.00 0.57
C GLU A 51 1.68 16.60 -0.63
N LYS A 52 0.78 15.63 -0.46
CA LYS A 52 -0.05 15.12 -1.53
C LYS A 52 -1.37 14.58 -0.97
N THR A 53 -2.43 14.75 -1.75
CA THR A 53 -3.73 14.10 -1.54
C THR A 53 -4.04 13.22 -2.75
N ILE A 54 -4.56 12.02 -2.50
CA ILE A 54 -4.88 11.03 -3.53
C ILE A 54 -6.29 10.49 -3.30
N HIS A 55 -7.12 10.48 -4.35
CA HIS A 55 -8.41 9.80 -4.34
C HIS A 55 -8.23 8.33 -4.70
N ILE A 56 -8.38 7.46 -3.71
CA ILE A 56 -8.03 6.04 -3.78
C ILE A 56 -8.96 5.23 -4.71
N GLN A 57 -10.17 5.73 -4.98
CA GLN A 57 -11.17 5.14 -5.90
C GLN A 57 -10.58 4.63 -7.22
N ASN A 58 -9.68 5.43 -7.81
CA ASN A 58 -9.14 5.18 -9.15
C ASN A 58 -7.82 4.39 -9.12
N TYR A 59 -7.41 3.89 -7.96
CA TYR A 59 -6.14 3.20 -7.78
C TYR A 59 -6.34 1.72 -7.47
N ARG A 60 -5.36 0.92 -7.88
CA ARG A 60 -5.18 -0.47 -7.49
C ARG A 60 -4.03 -0.58 -6.51
N VAL A 61 -4.11 -1.57 -5.62
CA VAL A 61 -3.12 -1.85 -4.57
C VAL A 61 -2.52 -3.23 -4.79
N SER A 62 -1.21 -3.31 -4.93
CA SER A 62 -0.48 -4.58 -5.08
C SER A 62 0.80 -4.60 -4.25
N ILE A 63 1.29 -5.80 -3.94
CA ILE A 63 2.65 -5.98 -3.43
C ILE A 63 3.64 -5.62 -4.55
N THR A 64 4.82 -5.12 -4.20
CA THR A 64 5.88 -4.85 -5.17
C THR A 64 6.55 -6.15 -5.60
N ASN A 65 7.00 -6.23 -6.85
CA ASN A 65 7.71 -7.40 -7.38
C ASN A 65 9.12 -7.04 -7.88
N SER A 66 9.84 -8.04 -8.40
CA SER A 66 11.21 -7.89 -8.90
C SER A 66 11.34 -6.98 -10.13
N TYR A 67 10.24 -6.72 -10.84
CA TYR A 67 10.22 -5.80 -11.99
C TYR A 67 10.12 -4.33 -11.55
N ASP A 68 9.77 -4.06 -10.30
CA ASP A 68 9.73 -2.71 -9.76
C ASP A 68 11.15 -2.17 -9.56
N SER A 69 11.50 -1.10 -10.28
CA SER A 69 12.83 -0.48 -10.24
C SER A 69 13.06 0.39 -9.00
N ILE A 70 12.77 -0.16 -7.82
CA ILE A 70 12.95 0.48 -6.51
C ILE A 70 14.10 -0.15 -5.74
N SER A 71 14.73 0.57 -4.82
CA SER A 71 15.71 -0.06 -3.94
C SER A 71 14.99 -0.99 -2.97
N HIS A 72 15.45 -2.24 -2.88
CA HIS A 72 14.79 -3.27 -2.07
C HIS A 72 14.70 -2.85 -0.59
N LYS A 73 13.50 -2.94 -0.06
CA LYS A 73 13.17 -2.81 1.36
C LYS A 73 12.14 -3.89 1.69
N GLY A 74 12.15 -4.40 2.91
CA GLY A 74 11.12 -5.35 3.34
C GLY A 74 9.74 -4.70 3.40
N TYR A 75 8.69 -5.52 3.25
CA TYR A 75 7.28 -5.11 3.45
C TYR A 75 6.84 -3.96 2.53
N THR A 76 7.17 -4.07 1.25
CA THR A 76 6.88 -3.08 0.23
C THR A 76 5.62 -3.40 -0.56
N PHE A 77 4.86 -2.35 -0.85
CA PHE A 77 3.65 -2.41 -1.66
C PHE A 77 3.51 -1.12 -2.47
N LYS A 78 2.59 -1.07 -3.43
CA LYS A 78 2.36 0.11 -4.27
C LYS A 78 0.90 0.37 -4.51
N ILE A 79 0.59 1.64 -4.80
CA ILE A 79 -0.65 2.02 -5.47
C ILE A 79 -0.33 2.55 -6.86
N TYR A 80 -1.18 2.24 -7.82
CA TYR A 80 -1.05 2.71 -9.20
C TYR A 80 -2.43 2.94 -9.80
N ASN A 81 -2.52 3.90 -10.72
CA ASN A 81 -3.73 4.17 -11.47
C ASN A 81 -3.69 3.34 -12.77
N PRO A 82 -4.50 2.26 -12.91
CA PRO A 82 -4.47 1.42 -14.11
C PRO A 82 -4.97 2.16 -15.36
N TYR A 83 -5.68 3.28 -15.19
CA TYR A 83 -6.26 4.07 -16.27
C TYR A 83 -5.35 5.21 -16.76
N SER A 84 -4.18 5.40 -16.13
CA SER A 84 -3.24 6.48 -16.47
C SER A 84 -1.81 5.96 -16.56
N SER A 85 -1.27 5.87 -17.78
CA SER A 85 0.11 5.45 -18.03
C SER A 85 1.16 6.52 -17.66
N ASN A 86 0.76 7.79 -17.64
CA ASN A 86 1.62 8.91 -17.25
C ASN A 86 1.82 9.00 -15.75
N GLU A 87 0.88 8.44 -14.97
CA GLU A 87 0.98 8.46 -13.52
C GLU A 87 1.87 7.33 -13.03
N LYS A 88 2.98 7.70 -12.39
CA LYS A 88 3.90 6.73 -11.81
C LYS A 88 3.29 6.07 -10.57
N PRO A 89 3.49 4.76 -10.36
CA PRO A 89 3.13 4.11 -9.11
C PRO A 89 3.81 4.78 -7.92
N ILE A 90 3.11 4.78 -6.79
CA ILE A 90 3.65 5.25 -5.51
C ILE A 90 3.96 4.01 -4.68
N TYR A 91 5.23 3.89 -4.31
CA TYR A 91 5.72 2.75 -3.55
C TYR A 91 5.84 3.11 -2.07
N PHE A 92 5.39 2.19 -1.25
CA PHE A 92 5.40 2.28 0.20
C PHE A 92 6.22 1.14 0.78
N ALA A 93 6.87 1.38 1.92
CA ALA A 93 7.45 0.34 2.75
C ALA A 93 6.99 0.52 4.20
N ALA A 94 6.42 -0.54 4.76
CA ALA A 94 6.05 -0.61 6.17
C ALA A 94 7.25 -1.06 7.03
N ASN A 95 7.14 -0.86 8.34
CA ASN A 95 8.16 -1.36 9.28
C ASN A 95 7.97 -2.85 9.60
N THR A 96 6.75 -3.38 9.43
CA THR A 96 6.40 -4.77 9.75
C THR A 96 5.43 -5.34 8.70
N LYS A 97 5.40 -6.67 8.57
CA LYS A 97 4.43 -7.38 7.72
C LYS A 97 2.99 -7.04 8.10
N GLN A 98 2.68 -7.03 9.40
CA GLN A 98 1.36 -6.69 9.90
C GLN A 98 0.92 -5.28 9.47
N SER A 99 1.81 -4.29 9.62
CA SER A 99 1.52 -2.92 9.20
C SER A 99 1.28 -2.82 7.69
N MET A 100 2.08 -3.51 6.87
CA MET A 100 1.84 -3.61 5.42
C MET A 100 0.47 -4.20 5.11
N THR A 101 0.12 -5.34 5.72
CA THR A 101 -1.18 -5.99 5.51
C THR A 101 -2.34 -5.09 5.90
N GLN A 102 -2.26 -4.39 7.04
CA GLN A 102 -3.28 -3.43 7.48
C GLN A 102 -3.45 -2.30 6.47
N TRP A 103 -2.36 -1.72 5.97
CA TRP A 103 -2.42 -0.66 4.95
C TRP A 103 -3.01 -1.14 3.63
N ILE A 104 -2.62 -2.32 3.15
CA ILE A 104 -3.17 -2.90 1.92
C ILE A 104 -4.68 -3.10 2.06
N ASN A 105 -5.13 -3.69 3.16
CA ASN A 105 -6.54 -3.95 3.39
C ASN A 105 -7.34 -2.65 3.51
N ALA A 106 -6.87 -1.69 4.30
CA ALA A 106 -7.54 -0.40 4.45
C ALA A 106 -7.66 0.35 3.10
N LEU A 107 -6.58 0.38 2.30
CA LEU A 107 -6.61 1.02 0.98
C LEU A 107 -7.56 0.31 0.01
N ARG A 108 -7.60 -1.02 0.01
CA ARG A 108 -8.52 -1.81 -0.84
C ARG A 108 -9.98 -1.59 -0.45
N LEU A 109 -10.27 -1.61 0.85
CA LEU A 109 -11.61 -1.30 1.37
C LEU A 109 -12.01 0.11 0.93
N SER A 110 -11.18 1.12 1.19
CA SER A 110 -11.41 2.51 0.77
C SER A 110 -11.61 2.66 -0.75
N ALA A 111 -10.88 1.91 -1.58
CA ALA A 111 -11.06 1.93 -3.03
C ALA A 111 -12.41 1.33 -3.47
N SER A 112 -12.97 0.43 -2.66
CA SER A 112 -14.13 -0.39 -3.01
C SER A 112 -15.45 0.13 -2.44
N ILE A 113 -15.44 1.13 -1.56
CA ILE A 113 -16.64 1.71 -0.91
C ILE A 113 -17.75 2.16 -1.88
N ILE A 114 -17.48 2.29 -3.19
CA ILE A 114 -18.49 2.66 -4.21
C ILE A 114 -19.16 1.46 -4.88
N ASN A 115 -18.56 0.27 -4.82
CA ASN A 115 -19.20 -0.94 -5.33
C ASN A 115 -19.87 -1.61 -4.12
N ASP A 116 -21.20 -1.72 -4.12
CA ASP A 116 -22.01 -2.50 -3.15
C ASP A 116 -21.65 -4.00 -3.20
N VAL A 117 -20.41 -4.34 -2.88
CA VAL A 117 -19.91 -5.70 -2.76
C VAL A 117 -19.88 -6.01 -1.26
N PRO A 118 -20.66 -7.00 -0.79
CA PRO A 118 -20.72 -7.36 0.61
C PRO A 118 -19.32 -7.56 1.21
N VAL A 119 -19.11 -7.02 2.41
CA VAL A 119 -17.83 -7.09 3.14
C VAL A 119 -17.34 -8.53 3.35
N GLU A 120 -18.25 -9.52 3.28
CA GLU A 120 -17.92 -10.95 3.33
C GLU A 120 -17.05 -11.45 2.17
N THR A 121 -17.05 -10.76 1.02
CA THR A 121 -16.23 -11.16 -0.14
C THR A 121 -14.74 -10.87 0.07
N TYR A 122 -14.39 -9.89 0.92
CA TYR A 122 -12.98 -9.49 1.17
C TYR A 122 -12.27 -10.35 2.22
N PHE A 123 -13.02 -11.03 3.07
CA PHE A 123 -12.48 -11.95 4.08
C PHE A 123 -12.73 -13.43 3.75
N GLY A 124 -13.53 -13.74 2.71
CA GLY A 124 -14.13 -15.07 2.58
C GLY A 124 -14.07 -15.80 1.24
N THR A 125 -13.85 -15.18 0.07
CA THR A 125 -13.99 -15.93 -1.21
C THR A 125 -12.99 -15.67 -2.32
N ASP A 126 -12.09 -14.69 -2.21
CA ASP A 126 -10.97 -14.55 -3.15
C ASP A 126 -9.66 -15.17 -2.63
N LEU A 127 -9.75 -16.18 -1.77
CA LEU A 127 -8.65 -17.11 -1.46
C LEU A 127 -8.69 -18.39 -2.34
N HIS A 128 -9.60 -18.46 -3.31
CA HIS A 128 -9.62 -19.53 -4.32
C HIS A 128 -9.48 -19.06 -5.78
N SER A 129 -9.32 -17.75 -6.00
CA SER A 129 -8.80 -17.20 -7.25
C SER A 129 -7.66 -16.20 -7.03
N ILE A 130 -6.98 -16.27 -5.87
CA ILE A 130 -5.52 -16.09 -5.91
C ILE A 130 -5.06 -17.16 -6.88
N ASP A 131 -4.80 -16.73 -8.11
CA ASP A 131 -4.02 -17.49 -9.05
C ASP A 131 -2.88 -18.09 -8.21
N SER A 132 -2.88 -19.42 -8.07
CA SER A 132 -2.09 -20.18 -7.10
C SER A 132 -0.57 -19.95 -7.24
N ASN A 133 -0.19 -19.08 -8.17
CA ASN A 133 1.12 -18.50 -8.43
C ASN A 133 1.50 -17.33 -7.48
N THR A 134 0.57 -16.62 -6.83
CA THR A 134 0.90 -15.42 -6.03
C THR A 134 1.38 -15.75 -4.61
N GLU A 135 0.86 -16.83 -4.00
CA GLU A 135 1.34 -17.35 -2.71
C GLU A 135 2.66 -18.15 -2.88
N LEU A 136 2.87 -18.70 -4.08
CA LEU A 136 4.17 -19.23 -4.52
C LEU A 136 5.22 -18.13 -4.71
N ASP A 137 4.85 -16.92 -5.14
CA ASP A 137 5.81 -15.83 -5.31
C ASP A 137 6.30 -15.26 -3.97
N TYR A 138 5.42 -15.10 -2.97
CA TYR A 138 5.82 -14.64 -1.64
C TYR A 138 6.67 -15.68 -0.88
N ASN A 139 6.25 -16.94 -0.87
CA ASN A 139 7.01 -18.02 -0.21
C ASN A 139 8.28 -18.40 -1.00
N GLY A 140 8.23 -18.35 -2.34
CA GLY A 140 9.37 -18.56 -3.22
C GLY A 140 10.43 -17.46 -3.12
N TRP A 141 10.02 -16.21 -2.91
CA TRP A 141 10.94 -15.09 -2.62
C TRP A 141 11.60 -15.20 -1.25
N MET A 142 10.85 -15.62 -0.21
CA MET A 142 11.41 -15.85 1.13
C MET A 142 12.43 -17.00 1.10
N ASN A 143 12.10 -18.11 0.43
CA ASN A 143 12.98 -19.29 0.36
C ASN A 143 14.25 -19.04 -0.47
N ASN A 144 14.19 -18.28 -1.56
CA ASN A 144 15.37 -17.98 -2.39
C ASN A 144 16.36 -17.00 -1.72
N ASN A 145 15.91 -16.19 -0.76
CA ASN A 145 16.76 -15.20 -0.09
C ASN A 145 17.31 -15.66 1.27
N SER A 146 16.74 -16.70 1.88
CA SER A 146 17.33 -17.37 3.05
C SER A 146 18.62 -18.15 2.73
N SER A 147 18.85 -18.52 1.47
CA SER A 147 20.04 -19.28 1.05
C SER A 147 21.25 -18.42 0.64
N LYS A 148 21.17 -17.08 0.66
CA LYS A 148 22.28 -16.19 0.24
C LYS A 148 23.08 -15.55 1.38
N THR A 149 22.96 -16.04 2.62
CA THR A 149 23.79 -15.60 3.76
C THR A 149 24.82 -16.61 4.25
N GLN A 150 25.18 -17.60 3.43
CA GLN A 150 26.35 -18.43 3.70
C GLN A 150 27.20 -18.55 2.45
N TYR A 151 28.25 -17.73 2.32
CA TYR A 151 29.59 -18.14 1.86
C TYR A 151 30.58 -17.01 2.19
N LYS A 152 31.56 -17.38 3.03
CA LYS A 152 32.88 -16.79 3.35
C LYS A 152 33.03 -15.26 3.38
#